data_AF-A0A1B6EH53-F1
#
_entry.id   AF-A0A1B6EH53-F1
#
_cell.length_a   1.000
_cell.length_b   1.000
_cell.length_c   1.000
_cell.angle_alpha   90.00
_cell.angle_beta   90.00
_cell.angle_gamma   90.00
#
_symmetry.space_group_name_H-M   'P 1'
#
loop_
_entity.id
_entity.type
_entity.pdbx_description
1 polymer ?
#
loop_
_entity_poly.entity_id
_entity_poly.type
_entity_poly.pdbx_seq_one_letter_code
_entity_poly.pdbx_strand_id
1 'polypeptide(L)'
;KINFNGGDNGIISAIFKVGDDLQQDMLTLQMIRIMDKLWLKEGLDLKMVTFACVPTGTKRGMIEMVTDAETLRKIQVELGLTGSFKDRPIAEWLAKHNSSALEYERAVSNFTASCAGYSVVTYVLGICDRHNDNIMLKTSGHLFHIDYGKFLGDAQMFGNFKRDRTPFVLTSDMAFVMLVRKGF
;
A
#
# COMPACT_ATOMS: atom_id res chain seq x y z
N LYS A 1 5.53 -18.24 0.34
CA LYS A 1 6.56 -17.56 -0.49
C LYS A 1 7.27 -18.61 -1.32
N ILE A 2 7.44 -18.37 -2.62
CA ILE A 2 8.16 -19.22 -3.57
C ILE A 2 9.18 -18.31 -4.28
N ASN A 3 10.41 -18.79 -4.44
CA ASN A 3 11.46 -18.09 -5.17
C ASN A 3 11.80 -18.89 -6.43
N PHE A 4 11.92 -18.22 -7.55
CA PHE A 4 12.29 -18.79 -8.84
C PHE A 4 13.62 -18.18 -9.29
N ASN A 5 14.45 -18.96 -9.97
CA ASN A 5 15.64 -18.44 -10.65
C ASN A 5 15.21 -17.87 -12.00
N GLY A 6 15.43 -16.58 -12.19
CA GLY A 6 15.24 -15.89 -13.47
C GLY A 6 16.32 -16.26 -14.47
N GLY A 7 16.05 -16.02 -15.76
CA GLY A 7 16.99 -16.28 -16.85
C GLY A 7 18.26 -15.42 -16.81
N ASP A 8 18.28 -14.38 -15.97
CA ASP A 8 19.35 -13.42 -15.75
C ASP A 8 20.10 -13.64 -14.42
N ASN A 9 19.95 -14.82 -13.79
CA ASN A 9 20.39 -15.11 -12.41
C ASN A 9 19.72 -14.25 -11.32
N GLY A 10 18.68 -13.47 -11.65
CA GLY A 10 17.85 -12.78 -10.67
C GLY A 10 16.94 -13.74 -9.92
N ILE A 11 16.56 -13.40 -8.68
CA ILE A 11 15.54 -14.15 -7.93
C ILE A 11 14.18 -13.49 -8.15
N ILE A 12 13.25 -14.22 -8.76
CA ILE A 12 11.85 -13.80 -8.90
C ILE A 12 11.06 -14.39 -7.74
N SER A 13 10.47 -13.55 -6.90
CA SER A 13 9.71 -13.98 -5.73
C SER A 13 8.19 -13.88 -5.98
N ALA A 14 7.44 -14.89 -5.55
CA ALA A 14 5.99 -14.89 -5.59
C ALA A 14 5.38 -15.46 -4.29
N ILE A 15 4.11 -15.17 -4.08
CA ILE A 15 3.30 -15.74 -3.00
C ILE A 15 2.27 -16.64 -3.65
N PHE A 16 2.32 -17.93 -3.37
CA PHE A 16 1.21 -18.84 -3.69
C PHE A 16 0.23 -18.84 -2.52
N LYS A 17 -1.00 -18.39 -2.76
CA LYS A 17 -2.08 -18.30 -1.76
C LYS A 17 -3.07 -19.44 -2.02
N VAL A 18 -3.47 -20.13 -0.96
CA VAL A 18 -4.47 -21.21 -0.97
C VAL A 18 -5.48 -20.90 0.13
N GLY A 19 -6.77 -21.01 -0.20
CA GLY A 19 -7.89 -20.74 0.71
C GLY A 19 -8.68 -19.48 0.35
N ASP A 20 -8.06 -18.54 -0.37
CA ASP A 20 -8.66 -17.26 -0.72
C ASP A 20 -8.98 -17.14 -2.22
N ASP A 21 -10.08 -16.47 -2.52
CA ASP A 21 -10.47 -16.15 -3.89
C ASP A 21 -9.79 -14.86 -4.36
N LEU A 22 -8.78 -15.01 -5.23
CA LEU A 22 -7.99 -13.90 -5.76
C LEU A 22 -8.66 -13.17 -6.94
N GLN A 23 -9.85 -13.58 -7.38
CA GLN A 23 -10.54 -12.92 -8.49
C GLN A 23 -10.87 -11.46 -8.15
N GLN A 24 -11.25 -11.19 -6.91
CA GLN A 24 -11.55 -9.83 -6.44
C GLN A 24 -10.28 -8.96 -6.36
N ASP A 25 -9.18 -9.51 -5.85
CA ASP A 25 -7.87 -8.83 -5.86
C ASP A 25 -7.43 -8.49 -7.28
N MET A 26 -7.52 -9.45 -8.20
CA MET A 26 -7.16 -9.25 -9.60
C MET A 26 -7.99 -8.14 -10.25
N LEU A 27 -9.31 -8.14 -10.06
CA LEU A 27 -10.20 -7.10 -10.60
C LEU A 27 -9.87 -5.72 -10.02
N THR A 28 -9.66 -5.64 -8.71
CA THR A 28 -9.31 -4.37 -8.03
C THR A 28 -7.99 -3.82 -8.56
N LEU A 29 -6.97 -4.66 -8.70
CA LEU A 29 -5.68 -4.28 -9.28
C LEU A 29 -5.80 -3.82 -10.74
N GLN A 30 -6.67 -4.44 -11.53
CA GLN A 30 -6.96 -3.97 -12.89
C GLN A 30 -7.61 -2.59 -12.91
N MET A 31 -8.57 -2.33 -12.02
CA MET A 31 -9.20 -1.01 -11.88
C MET A 31 -8.18 0.06 -11.48
N ILE A 32 -7.29 -0.25 -10.52
CA ILE A 32 -6.20 0.67 -10.12
C ILE A 32 -5.29 0.99 -11.30
N ARG A 33 -4.92 -0.01 -12.12
CA ARG A 33 -4.11 0.21 -13.34
C ARG A 33 -4.82 1.11 -14.37
N ILE A 34 -6.14 1.02 -14.47
CA ILE A 34 -6.93 1.90 -15.35
C ILE A 34 -6.91 3.33 -14.80
N MET A 35 -7.15 3.52 -13.51
CA MET A 35 -7.10 4.84 -12.86
C MET A 35 -5.71 5.49 -13.02
N ASP A 36 -4.64 4.73 -12.79
CA ASP A 36 -3.26 5.17 -12.98
C ASP A 36 -2.99 5.64 -14.42
N LYS A 37 -3.40 4.84 -15.43
CA LYS A 37 -3.30 5.23 -16.84
C LYS A 37 -4.06 6.52 -17.16
N LEU A 38 -5.23 6.73 -16.56
CA LEU A 38 -6.02 7.95 -16.76
C LEU A 38 -5.33 9.17 -16.15
N TRP A 39 -4.78 9.05 -14.94
CA TRP A 39 -4.04 10.14 -14.31
C TRP A 39 -2.77 10.49 -15.08
N LEU A 40 -1.99 9.48 -15.50
CA LEU A 40 -0.78 9.71 -16.30
C LEU A 40 -1.09 10.40 -17.64
N LYS A 41 -2.22 10.07 -18.27
CA LYS A 41 -2.68 10.73 -19.50
C LYS A 41 -2.93 12.23 -19.30
N GLU A 42 -3.41 12.63 -18.13
CA GLU A 42 -3.63 14.02 -17.74
C GLU A 42 -2.39 14.68 -17.11
N GLY A 43 -1.22 14.02 -17.17
CA GLY A 43 0.05 14.54 -16.63
C GLY A 43 0.18 14.43 -15.11
N LEU A 44 -0.69 13.66 -14.45
CA LEU A 44 -0.69 13.45 -13.01
C LEU A 44 -0.06 12.09 -12.67
N ASP A 45 1.20 12.09 -12.25
CA ASP A 45 1.89 10.89 -11.77
C ASP A 45 1.72 10.75 -10.25
N LEU A 46 0.75 9.94 -9.83
CA LEU A 46 0.46 9.63 -8.43
C LEU A 46 1.34 8.52 -7.85
N LYS A 47 2.37 8.06 -8.56
CA LYS A 47 3.33 7.06 -8.05
C LYS A 47 2.65 5.77 -7.58
N MET A 48 1.64 5.32 -8.33
CA MET A 48 0.89 4.11 -8.01
C MET A 48 1.77 2.86 -8.17
N VAL A 49 1.69 1.94 -7.20
CA VAL A 49 2.38 0.64 -7.29
C VAL A 49 1.34 -0.45 -7.45
N THR A 50 1.32 -1.10 -8.60
CA THR A 50 0.48 -2.29 -8.83
C THR A 50 1.34 -3.52 -9.00
N PHE A 51 0.80 -4.69 -8.66
CA PHE A 51 1.51 -5.95 -8.71
C PHE A 51 0.63 -7.02 -9.37
N ALA A 52 1.23 -8.08 -9.89
CA ALA A 52 0.49 -9.18 -10.50
C ALA A 52 -0.26 -9.98 -9.41
N CYS A 53 -1.53 -10.25 -9.67
CA CYS A 53 -2.34 -11.19 -8.91
C CYS A 53 -3.10 -12.05 -9.91
N VAL A 54 -2.81 -13.35 -9.92
CA VAL A 54 -3.28 -14.29 -10.93
C VAL A 54 -3.96 -15.46 -10.24
N PRO A 55 -5.31 -15.53 -10.27
CA PRO A 55 -6.03 -16.73 -9.90
C PRO A 55 -5.60 -17.90 -10.80
N THR A 56 -5.28 -19.04 -10.19
CA THR A 56 -4.87 -20.25 -10.93
C THR A 56 -5.89 -21.39 -10.79
N GLY A 57 -6.93 -21.18 -9.98
CA GLY A 57 -8.04 -22.10 -9.80
C GLY A 57 -8.94 -21.63 -8.65
N THR A 58 -9.91 -22.47 -8.27
CA THR A 58 -10.81 -22.16 -7.14
C THR A 58 -10.02 -21.95 -5.85
N LYS A 59 -10.21 -20.78 -5.23
CA LYS A 59 -9.59 -20.37 -3.96
C LYS A 59 -8.07 -20.55 -3.92
N ARG A 60 -7.39 -20.31 -5.04
CA ARG A 60 -5.93 -20.38 -5.13
C ARG A 60 -5.37 -19.50 -6.24
N GLY A 61 -4.14 -19.03 -6.05
CA GLY A 61 -3.41 -18.32 -7.10
C GLY A 61 -2.07 -17.78 -6.65
N MET A 62 -1.47 -16.97 -7.52
CA MET A 62 -0.14 -16.40 -7.33
C MET A 62 -0.22 -14.89 -7.26
N ILE A 63 0.54 -14.31 -6.33
CA ILE A 63 0.70 -12.87 -6.16
C ILE A 63 2.19 -12.55 -6.30
N GLU A 64 2.51 -11.54 -7.09
CA GLU A 64 3.85 -10.98 -7.18
C GLU A 64 4.31 -10.45 -5.83
N MET A 65 5.55 -10.75 -5.45
CA MET A 65 6.14 -10.20 -4.23
C MET A 65 6.81 -8.87 -4.53
N VAL A 66 6.21 -7.78 -4.03
CA VAL A 66 6.84 -6.45 -4.08
C VAL A 66 8.03 -6.42 -3.12
N THR A 67 9.23 -6.16 -3.65
CA THR A 67 10.47 -6.07 -2.85
C THR A 67 10.62 -4.71 -2.19
N ASP A 68 11.52 -4.65 -1.21
CA ASP A 68 11.91 -3.43 -0.51
C ASP A 68 10.72 -2.70 0.12
N ALA A 69 9.76 -3.49 0.60
CA ALA A 69 8.50 -3.02 1.13
C ALA A 69 8.17 -3.70 2.46
N GLU A 70 7.57 -2.95 3.38
CA GLU A 70 7.11 -3.46 4.68
C GLU A 70 5.71 -2.96 4.97
N THR A 71 4.94 -3.70 5.78
CA THR A 71 3.63 -3.23 6.24
C THR A 71 3.80 -2.07 7.23
N LEU A 72 2.88 -1.10 7.21
CA LEU A 72 2.91 0.02 8.16
C LEU A 72 2.84 -0.48 9.61
N ARG A 73 2.08 -1.56 9.88
CA ARG A 73 2.06 -2.23 11.18
C ARG A 73 3.46 -2.63 11.63
N LYS A 74 4.24 -3.28 10.76
CA LYS A 74 5.58 -3.74 11.10
C LYS A 74 6.52 -2.57 11.37
N ILE A 75 6.47 -1.53 10.54
CA ILE A 75 7.24 -0.29 10.74
C ILE A 75 6.92 0.34 12.10
N GLN A 76 5.63 0.47 12.42
CA GLN A 76 5.17 1.02 13.70
C GLN A 76 5.58 0.16 14.90
N VAL A 77 5.65 -1.17 14.77
CA VAL A 77 6.12 -2.04 15.86
C VAL A 77 7.63 -1.93 16.03
N GLU A 78 8.40 -1.88 14.94
CA GLU A 78 9.87 -1.75 14.98
C GLU A 78 10.30 -0.43 15.63
N LEU A 79 9.61 0.67 15.33
CA LEU A 79 10.01 2.02 15.74
C LEU A 79 9.13 2.62 16.87
N GLY A 80 7.96 2.05 17.13
CA GLY A 80 6.97 2.58 18.08
C GLY A 80 7.01 1.98 19.49
N LEU A 81 8.04 1.19 19.84
CA LEU A 81 8.22 0.64 21.19
C LEU A 81 8.81 1.65 22.20
N THR A 82 9.09 2.89 21.81
CA THR A 82 9.72 3.90 22.69
C THR A 82 8.90 5.19 22.83
N GLY A 83 7.92 5.20 23.74
CA GLY A 83 7.40 6.43 24.37
C GLY A 83 6.66 7.45 23.47
N SER A 84 6.71 8.73 23.85
CA SER A 84 5.82 9.84 23.42
C SER A 84 5.82 10.22 21.92
N PHE A 85 6.50 9.46 21.04
CA PHE A 85 6.70 9.79 19.63
C PHE A 85 5.84 8.97 18.66
N LYS A 86 4.55 8.81 18.96
CA LYS A 86 3.63 7.96 18.19
C LYS A 86 3.49 8.35 16.70
N ASP A 87 3.82 9.58 16.34
CA ASP A 87 3.60 10.12 14.99
C ASP A 87 4.85 10.07 14.07
N ARG A 88 6.00 9.59 14.56
CA ARG A 88 7.27 9.58 13.81
C ARG A 88 7.69 8.28 13.10
N PRO A 89 7.14 7.08 13.39
CA PRO A 89 7.67 5.82 12.85
C PRO A 89 7.88 5.80 11.33
N ILE A 90 6.92 6.31 10.55
CA ILE A 90 7.03 6.30 9.08
C ILE A 90 8.15 7.24 8.61
N ALA A 91 8.24 8.45 9.16
CA ALA A 91 9.27 9.42 8.79
C ALA A 91 10.67 8.89 9.15
N GLU A 92 10.83 8.30 10.32
CA GLU A 92 12.11 7.71 10.77
C GLU A 92 12.51 6.51 9.92
N TRP A 93 11.54 5.66 9.53
CA TRP A 93 11.79 4.54 8.63
C TRP A 93 12.23 5.00 7.25
N LEU A 94 11.61 6.05 6.69
CA LEU A 94 12.02 6.64 5.43
C LEU A 94 13.42 7.26 5.53
N ALA A 95 13.73 7.98 6.61
CA ALA A 95 15.05 8.56 6.84
C ALA A 95 16.13 7.47 6.99
N LYS A 96 15.82 6.35 7.64
CA LYS A 96 16.73 5.19 7.77
C LYS A 96 17.13 4.59 6.42
N HIS A 97 16.24 4.61 5.43
CA HIS A 97 16.48 4.02 4.10
C HIS A 97 16.90 5.03 3.03
N ASN A 98 16.88 6.33 3.33
CA ASN A 98 17.20 7.42 2.42
C ASN A 98 18.13 8.40 3.13
N SER A 99 19.45 8.15 3.02
CA SER A 99 20.46 8.80 3.86
C SER A 99 20.77 10.23 3.46
N SER A 100 20.62 10.57 2.17
CA SER A 100 20.76 11.95 1.72
C SER A 100 19.44 12.72 1.81
N ALA A 101 19.53 14.03 2.06
CA ALA A 101 18.37 14.91 2.08
C ALA A 101 17.55 14.85 0.77
N LEU A 102 18.23 14.73 -0.37
CA LEU A 102 17.59 14.61 -1.68
C LEU A 102 16.83 13.28 -1.85
N GLU A 103 17.40 12.16 -1.41
CA GLU A 103 16.71 10.86 -1.44
C GLU A 103 15.50 10.87 -0.51
N TYR A 104 15.67 11.42 0.70
CA TYR A 104 14.58 11.53 1.66
C TYR A 104 13.44 12.41 1.11
N GLU A 105 13.77 13.56 0.51
CA GLU A 105 12.76 14.42 -0.12
C GLU A 105 12.00 13.69 -1.23
N ARG A 106 12.71 12.93 -2.07
CA ARG A 106 12.10 12.11 -3.12
C ARG A 106 11.17 11.04 -2.53
N ALA A 107 11.60 10.36 -1.46
CA ALA A 107 10.79 9.35 -0.79
C ALA A 107 9.52 9.97 -0.17
N VAL A 108 9.63 11.13 0.48
CA VAL A 108 8.47 11.88 1.00
C VAL A 108 7.54 12.32 -0.13
N SER A 109 8.08 12.75 -1.27
CA SER A 109 7.28 13.11 -2.44
C SER A 109 6.53 11.90 -3.01
N ASN A 110 7.19 10.75 -3.14
CA ASN A 110 6.55 9.51 -3.59
C ASN A 110 5.46 9.07 -2.61
N PHE A 111 5.72 9.17 -1.31
CA PHE A 111 4.77 8.86 -0.26
C PHE A 111 3.53 9.74 -0.36
N THR A 112 3.72 11.05 -0.52
CA THR A 112 2.62 12.01 -0.62
C THR A 112 1.76 11.74 -1.86
N ALA A 113 2.39 11.53 -3.01
CA ALA A 113 1.69 11.28 -4.27
C ALA A 113 0.90 9.95 -4.23
N SER A 114 1.55 8.87 -3.80
CA SER A 114 0.94 7.54 -3.72
C SER A 114 -0.13 7.44 -2.64
N CYS A 115 0.04 8.10 -1.50
CA CYS A 115 -1.01 8.20 -0.49
C CYS A 115 -2.24 8.96 -1.01
N ALA A 116 -2.05 10.04 -1.77
CA ALA A 116 -3.15 10.73 -2.43
C ALA A 116 -3.87 9.84 -3.45
N GLY A 117 -3.12 9.14 -4.31
CA GLY A 117 -3.68 8.20 -5.28
C GLY A 117 -4.48 7.08 -4.62
N TYR A 118 -3.91 6.40 -3.62
CA TYR A 118 -4.61 5.35 -2.90
C TYR A 118 -5.81 5.83 -2.08
N SER A 119 -5.78 7.05 -1.54
CA SER A 119 -6.94 7.64 -0.88
C SER A 119 -8.13 7.81 -1.84
N VAL A 120 -7.86 8.25 -3.06
CA VAL A 120 -8.89 8.36 -4.13
C VAL A 120 -9.34 6.97 -4.56
N VAL A 121 -8.42 6.03 -4.79
CA VAL A 121 -8.75 4.63 -5.14
C VAL A 121 -9.70 4.04 -4.11
N THR A 122 -9.34 4.03 -2.83
CA THR A 122 -10.14 3.38 -1.79
C THR A 122 -11.51 4.01 -1.65
N TYR A 123 -11.59 5.33 -1.81
CA TYR A 123 -12.85 6.05 -1.74
C TYR A 123 -13.77 5.75 -2.92
N VAL A 124 -13.28 5.92 -4.16
CA VAL A 124 -14.07 5.76 -5.39
C VAL A 124 -14.53 4.31 -5.54
N LEU A 125 -13.63 3.38 -5.27
CA LEU A 125 -13.93 1.97 -5.39
C LEU A 125 -14.81 1.53 -4.19
N GLY A 126 -14.64 2.10 -3.00
CA GLY A 126 -15.30 1.63 -1.79
C GLY A 126 -14.59 0.41 -1.18
N ILE A 127 -13.25 0.47 -1.13
CA ILE A 127 -12.41 -0.56 -0.51
C ILE A 127 -12.51 -0.41 1.02
N CYS A 128 -13.03 -1.46 1.65
CA CYS A 128 -13.23 -1.55 3.10
C CYS A 128 -12.02 -2.19 3.81
N ASP A 129 -12.08 -2.26 5.14
CA ASP A 129 -11.11 -3.00 5.98
C ASP A 129 -9.65 -2.56 5.76
N ARG A 130 -9.44 -1.24 5.63
CA ARG A 130 -8.11 -0.65 5.49
C ARG A 130 -7.54 -0.37 6.89
N HIS A 131 -6.53 -1.15 7.25
CA HIS A 131 -5.73 -0.98 8.47
C HIS A 131 -4.25 -1.15 8.14
N ASN A 132 -3.36 -0.83 9.09
CA ASN A 132 -1.92 -0.73 8.85
C ASN A 132 -1.22 -2.04 8.43
N ASP A 133 -1.87 -3.20 8.55
CA ASP A 133 -1.36 -4.46 8.01
C ASP A 133 -1.62 -4.61 6.50
N ASN A 134 -2.67 -3.96 5.99
CA ASN A 134 -3.09 -4.02 4.58
C ASN A 134 -2.52 -2.84 3.76
N ILE A 135 -1.64 -2.04 4.37
CA ILE A 135 -0.95 -0.92 3.75
C ILE A 135 0.54 -1.19 3.86
N MET A 136 1.21 -1.14 2.72
CA MET A 136 2.64 -1.34 2.59
C MET A 136 3.33 -0.06 2.14
N LEU A 137 4.60 0.06 2.50
CA LEU A 137 5.45 1.17 2.13
C LEU A 137 6.78 0.65 1.59
N LYS A 138 7.18 1.09 0.40
CA LYS A 138 8.50 0.83 -0.17
C LYS A 138 9.55 1.75 0.43
N THR A 139 10.80 1.32 0.50
CA THR A 139 11.96 2.14 0.92
C THR A 139 12.11 3.41 0.08
N SER A 140 11.73 3.34 -1.19
CA SER A 140 11.63 4.46 -2.13
C SER A 140 10.48 5.46 -1.85
N GLY A 141 9.70 5.23 -0.80
CA GLY A 141 8.59 6.08 -0.37
C GLY A 141 7.23 5.75 -0.99
N HIS A 142 7.12 4.79 -1.91
CA HIS A 142 5.84 4.46 -2.54
C HIS A 142 4.93 3.70 -1.57
N LEU A 143 3.78 4.27 -1.23
CA LEU A 143 2.72 3.63 -0.44
C LEU A 143 1.78 2.88 -1.36
N PHE A 144 1.37 1.67 -0.95
CA PHE A 144 0.39 0.89 -1.68
C PHE A 144 -0.43 -0.03 -0.79
N HIS A 145 -1.63 -0.35 -1.25
CA HIS A 145 -2.55 -1.21 -0.51
C HIS A 145 -2.43 -2.65 -1.00
N ILE A 146 -2.72 -3.61 -0.14
CA ILE A 146 -2.77 -5.04 -0.46
C ILE A 146 -4.05 -5.67 0.12
N ASP A 147 -4.31 -6.92 -0.22
CA ASP A 147 -5.44 -7.71 0.31
C ASP A 147 -6.80 -7.01 0.08
N TYR A 148 -7.30 -7.12 -1.15
CA TYR A 148 -8.53 -6.47 -1.61
C TYR A 148 -9.74 -7.41 -1.59
N GLY A 149 -9.64 -8.60 -0.98
CA GLY A 149 -10.71 -9.60 -0.94
C GLY A 149 -11.99 -9.20 -0.19
N LYS A 150 -12.13 -7.92 0.18
CA LYS A 150 -13.35 -7.30 0.74
C LYS A 150 -13.60 -5.97 0.03
N PHE A 151 -14.34 -6.01 -1.07
CA PHE A 151 -14.62 -4.86 -1.92
C PHE A 151 -16.11 -4.82 -2.34
N LEU A 152 -16.68 -3.63 -2.56
CA LEU A 152 -18.12 -3.41 -2.88
C LEU A 152 -19.12 -3.79 -1.78
N GLY A 153 -18.94 -3.26 -0.56
CA GLY A 153 -20.03 -3.26 0.41
C GLY A 153 -20.29 -4.59 1.10
N ASP A 154 -19.34 -5.53 1.05
CA ASP A 154 -19.19 -6.63 2.03
C ASP A 154 -18.76 -6.09 3.42
N ALA A 155 -19.21 -4.87 3.72
CA ALA A 155 -19.16 -4.27 5.03
C ALA A 155 -19.81 -5.27 5.97
N GLN A 156 -19.05 -5.72 6.97
CA GLN A 156 -19.62 -6.48 8.08
C GLN A 156 -20.74 -5.63 8.70
N MET A 157 -21.96 -5.89 8.25
CA MET A 157 -23.18 -5.40 8.88
C MET A 157 -23.28 -6.14 10.21
N PHE A 158 -22.81 -5.50 11.29
CA PHE A 158 -23.18 -5.93 12.63
C PHE A 158 -24.55 -5.31 12.93
N GLY A 159 -25.61 -5.91 12.39
CA GLY A 159 -26.97 -5.36 12.40
C GLY A 159 -27.21 -4.25 11.36
N ASN A 160 -28.05 -3.25 11.68
CA ASN A 160 -28.42 -2.12 10.79
C ASN A 160 -27.38 -0.98 10.73
N PHE A 161 -26.17 -1.15 11.28
CA PHE A 161 -25.15 -0.10 11.35
C PHE A 161 -23.97 -0.41 10.43
N LYS A 162 -23.68 0.51 9.49
CA LYS A 162 -22.42 0.53 8.74
C LYS A 162 -21.28 0.84 9.71
N ARG A 163 -20.37 -0.13 9.90
CA ARG A 163 -19.22 -0.01 10.81
C ARG A 163 -18.03 0.73 10.21
N ASP A 164 -17.93 0.83 8.89
CA ASP A 164 -16.81 1.54 8.24
C ASP A 164 -17.00 3.06 8.31
N ARG A 165 -16.25 3.69 9.23
CA ARG A 165 -16.38 5.12 9.56
C ARG A 165 -15.35 6.02 8.88
N THR A 166 -14.46 5.50 8.05
CA THR A 166 -13.46 6.32 7.35
C THR A 166 -13.33 5.94 5.87
N PRO A 167 -13.58 6.88 4.94
CA PRO A 167 -13.55 6.63 3.49
C PRO A 167 -12.16 6.27 2.94
N PHE A 168 -11.10 6.59 3.69
CA PHE A 168 -9.71 6.24 3.43
C PHE A 168 -8.91 6.33 4.75
N VAL A 169 -7.72 5.73 4.79
CA VAL A 169 -6.84 5.75 5.96
C VAL A 169 -5.86 6.91 5.82
N LEU A 170 -5.92 7.88 6.73
CA LEU A 170 -4.93 8.93 6.91
C LEU A 170 -4.65 9.08 8.40
N THR A 171 -3.60 8.41 8.87
CA THR A 171 -3.20 8.41 10.27
C THR A 171 -2.30 9.61 10.60
N SER A 172 -2.10 9.89 11.89
CA SER A 172 -1.30 11.04 12.34
C SER A 172 0.17 10.95 11.91
N ASP A 173 0.74 9.74 11.85
CA ASP A 173 2.08 9.49 11.33
C ASP A 173 2.20 9.69 9.82
N MET A 174 1.16 9.35 9.04
CA MET A 174 1.10 9.70 7.61
C MET A 174 1.04 11.21 7.41
N ALA A 175 0.20 11.91 8.18
CA ALA A 175 0.10 13.36 8.14
C ALA A 175 1.43 14.03 8.54
N PHE A 176 2.13 13.48 9.54
CA PHE A 176 3.45 13.97 9.95
C PHE A 176 4.46 13.95 8.81
N VAL A 177 4.55 12.85 8.05
CA VAL A 177 5.43 12.74 6.87
C VAL A 177 5.15 13.84 5.86
N MET A 178 3.87 14.12 5.60
CA MET A 178 3.45 15.16 4.63
C MET A 178 3.73 16.58 5.14
N LEU A 179 3.56 16.83 6.45
CA LEU A 179 3.68 18.15 7.05
C LEU A 179 5.13 18.57 7.32
N VAL A 180 6.02 17.62 7.63
CA VAL A 180 7.46 17.90 7.86
C VAL A 180 8.13 18.52 6.63
N ARG A 181 7.61 18.27 5.42
CA ARG A 181 8.07 18.93 4.18
C ARG A 181 7.95 20.47 4.24
N LYS A 182 7.03 21.02 5.05
CA LYS A 182 6.78 22.48 5.11
C LYS A 182 7.59 23.21 6.19
N GLY A 183 8.59 22.56 6.80
CA GLY A 183 9.35 23.07 7.95
C GLY A 183 10.75 23.63 7.66
N PHE A 184 11.10 23.92 6.41
CA PHE A 184 12.34 24.62 6.02
C PHE A 184 12.03 25.74 5.04
#